data_AF-A0A7S4Q7N6-F1
#
_entry.id   AF-A0A7S4Q7N6-F1
#
_cell.length_a   1.000
_cell.length_b   1.000
_cell.length_c   1.000
_cell.angle_alpha   90.00
_cell.angle_beta   90.00
_cell.angle_gamma   90.00
#
_symmetry.space_group_name_H-M   'P 1'
#
loop_
_entity.id
_entity.type
_entity.pdbx_description
1 polymer ?
#
loop_
_entity_poly.entity_id
_entity_poly.type
_entity_poly.pdbx_seq_one_letter_code
_entity_poly.pdbx_strand_id
1 'polypeptide(L)'
;RAAVAHLGARSWPPRPGTTWRYGAALGACGEASQARRAFLAYLDTARPPERWRRQMLHYNSWFDMHSWQDDEFFSDYSIYRLLLREEMTEDLALDRVQTFSEALGRNHSLPLDSYLWDDGWDDPKTLWDFDRVRFPQGFSKVAAVAKAHGGGTGVWLSPWGGYGTAQRQRLELGIKKGYEINEGGFSLAGPRYFERFRDAVLSMRRDYNVNLFKFDGVAGDPGQVAEEMEAMLTLIAEIRSA
;
A
#
# COMPACT_ATOMS: atom_id res chain seq x y z
N ARG A 1 16.46 -2.58 29.54
CA ARG A 1 16.06 -3.21 28.28
C ARG A 1 14.55 -3.34 28.30
N ALA A 2 13.82 -2.52 27.54
CA ALA A 2 12.39 -2.72 27.35
C ALA A 2 12.22 -3.59 26.10
N ALA A 3 11.74 -4.82 26.29
CA ALA A 3 11.35 -5.69 25.20
C ALA A 3 9.81 -5.60 25.09
N VAL A 4 9.32 -5.10 23.97
CA VAL A 4 7.89 -5.21 23.65
C VAL A 4 7.69 -6.59 23.05
N ALA A 5 6.88 -7.41 23.71
CA ALA A 5 6.41 -8.65 23.11
C ALA A 5 5.64 -8.30 21.83
N HIS A 6 5.98 -8.97 20.73
CA HIS A 6 5.15 -8.99 19.53
C HIS A 6 3.70 -9.20 19.98
N LEU A 7 2.83 -8.22 19.74
CA LEU A 7 1.42 -8.40 20.02
C LEU A 7 0.96 -9.59 19.21
N GLY A 8 0.34 -10.56 19.89
CA GLY A 8 0.02 -11.87 19.36
C GLY A 8 -0.90 -11.81 18.14
N ALA A 9 -1.30 -12.99 17.66
CA ALA A 9 -2.24 -13.14 16.54
C ALA A 9 -3.44 -12.19 16.71
N ARG A 10 -3.56 -11.23 15.80
CA ARG A 10 -4.74 -10.37 15.65
C ARG A 10 -5.74 -11.10 14.75
N SER A 11 -7.02 -10.95 15.04
CA SER A 11 -8.09 -11.41 14.16
C SER A 11 -9.09 -10.28 14.02
N TRP A 12 -9.53 -10.03 12.79
CA TRP A 12 -10.53 -9.02 12.49
C TRP A 12 -11.66 -9.67 11.65
N PRO A 13 -12.95 -9.43 11.96
CA PRO A 13 -13.44 -8.70 13.14
C PRO A 13 -13.06 -9.39 14.47
N PRO A 14 -12.97 -8.63 15.58
CA PRO A 14 -12.65 -9.20 16.89
C PRO A 14 -13.73 -10.21 17.31
N ARG A 15 -13.30 -11.31 17.94
CA ARG A 15 -14.22 -12.33 18.43
C ARG A 15 -14.73 -11.96 19.83
N PRO A 16 -16.03 -12.14 20.13
CA PRO A 16 -16.52 -11.97 21.49
C PRO A 16 -15.71 -12.79 22.50
N GLY A 17 -15.35 -12.17 23.63
CA GLY A 17 -14.57 -12.82 24.68
C GLY A 17 -13.05 -12.89 24.44
N THR A 18 -12.51 -12.32 23.34
CA THR A 18 -11.06 -12.20 23.18
C THR A 18 -10.49 -10.96 23.85
N THR A 19 -9.42 -11.11 24.62
CA THR A 19 -8.71 -9.99 25.24
C THR A 19 -7.78 -9.30 24.24
N TRP A 20 -7.91 -7.97 24.13
CA TRP A 20 -6.94 -7.14 23.42
C TRP A 20 -5.64 -7.05 24.21
N ARG A 21 -4.51 -7.23 23.52
CA ARG A 21 -3.17 -7.06 24.09
C ARG A 21 -2.49 -5.91 23.37
N TYR A 22 -2.03 -4.93 24.15
CA TYR A 22 -1.25 -3.79 23.66
C TYR A 22 0.15 -3.80 24.29
N GLY A 23 1.12 -3.31 23.53
CA GLY A 23 2.52 -3.24 23.92
C GLY A 23 2.95 -1.79 24.04
N ALA A 24 3.79 -1.50 25.02
CA ALA A 24 4.39 -0.18 25.21
C ALA A 24 5.90 -0.29 25.38
N ALA A 25 6.64 0.62 24.76
CA ALA A 25 8.08 0.77 24.97
C ALA A 25 8.35 2.06 25.74
N LEU A 26 9.05 1.96 26.87
CA LEU A 26 9.58 3.09 27.59
C LEU A 26 11.12 3.06 27.53
N GLY A 27 11.71 4.17 27.12
CA GLY A 27 13.15 4.34 27.00
C GLY A 27 13.67 5.46 27.90
N ALA A 28 14.92 5.33 28.34
CA ALA A 28 15.66 6.39 29.02
C ALA A 28 16.87 6.79 28.17
N CYS A 29 17.24 8.06 28.21
CA CYS A 29 18.49 8.57 27.60
C CYS A 29 19.27 9.32 28.68
N GLY A 30 20.60 9.18 28.67
CA GLY A 30 21.46 9.81 29.67
C GLY A 30 21.46 11.34 29.58
N GLU A 31 21.35 11.87 28.36
CA GLU A 31 21.24 13.29 28.07
C GLU A 31 20.12 13.54 27.07
N ALA A 32 19.32 14.59 27.29
CA ALA A 32 18.22 14.96 26.39
C ALA A 32 18.72 15.23 24.95
N SER A 33 19.93 15.75 24.79
CA SER A 33 20.59 15.98 23.49
C SER A 33 20.77 14.69 22.67
N GLN A 34 20.87 13.54 23.34
CA GLN A 34 21.05 12.22 22.71
C GLN A 34 19.74 11.45 22.53
N ALA A 35 18.59 12.02 22.90
CA ALA A 35 17.30 11.32 22.86
C ALA A 35 16.98 10.74 21.47
N ARG A 36 17.23 11.50 20.39
CA ARG A 36 17.04 11.02 19.01
C ARG A 36 17.92 9.81 18.71
N ARG A 37 19.20 9.85 19.08
CA ARG A 37 20.14 8.75 18.84
C ARG A 37 19.73 7.49 19.60
N ALA A 38 19.35 7.64 20.88
CA ALA A 38 18.87 6.55 21.71
C ALA A 38 17.59 5.92 21.13
N PHE A 39 16.65 6.74 20.65
CA PHE A 39 15.43 6.27 20.02
C PHE A 39 15.68 5.54 18.69
N LEU A 40 16.57 6.06 17.83
CA LEU A 40 16.95 5.41 16.58
C LEU A 40 17.62 4.05 16.84
N ALA A 41 18.52 3.98 17.83
CA ALA A 41 19.13 2.71 18.24
C ALA A 41 18.09 1.69 18.73
N TYR A 42 17.06 2.14 19.46
CA TYR A 42 15.93 1.28 19.81
C TYR A 42 15.20 0.78 18.56
N LEU A 43 14.87 1.66 17.60
CA LEU A 43 14.20 1.25 16.36
C LEU A 43 15.02 0.21 15.58
N ASP A 44 16.34 0.34 15.51
CA ASP A 44 17.20 -0.65 14.84
C ASP A 44 17.13 -2.04 15.50
N THR A 45 16.97 -2.08 16.83
CA THR A 45 16.77 -3.35 17.56
C THR A 45 15.34 -3.90 17.45
N ALA A 46 14.34 -3.02 17.43
CA ALA A 46 12.92 -3.40 17.45
C ALA A 46 12.39 -3.76 16.05
N ARG A 47 12.97 -3.22 14.98
CA ARG A 47 12.61 -3.58 13.60
C ARG A 47 12.87 -5.07 13.36
N PRO A 48 11.92 -5.78 12.72
CA PRO A 48 12.15 -7.16 12.31
C PRO A 48 13.49 -7.31 11.56
N PRO A 49 14.27 -8.36 11.82
CA PRO A 49 15.58 -8.54 11.20
C PRO A 49 15.48 -8.80 9.68
N GLU A 50 16.64 -8.87 9.02
CA GLU A 50 16.83 -9.17 7.60
C GLU A 50 16.27 -8.11 6.63
N ARG A 51 15.22 -8.44 5.88
CA ARG A 51 14.73 -7.67 4.72
C ARG A 51 14.23 -6.26 5.07
N TRP A 52 13.90 -6.01 6.34
CA TRP A 52 13.31 -4.75 6.79
C TRP A 52 14.35 -3.74 7.29
N ARG A 53 15.64 -4.11 7.30
CA ARG A 53 16.76 -3.22 7.64
C ARG A 53 17.55 -2.75 6.42
N ARG A 54 17.29 -3.31 5.24
CA ARG A 54 17.87 -2.82 3.97
C ARG A 54 16.95 -1.80 3.33
N GLN A 55 17.53 -0.90 2.54
CA GLN A 55 16.75 0.01 1.70
C GLN A 55 15.96 -0.82 0.68
N MET A 56 14.71 -0.40 0.43
CA MET A 56 13.86 -0.92 -0.65
C MET A 56 13.94 0.09 -1.80
N LEU A 57 14.88 -0.11 -2.72
CA LEU A 57 15.02 0.77 -3.86
C LEU A 57 13.94 0.42 -4.88
N HIS A 58 13.01 1.34 -5.14
CA HIS A 58 11.88 1.08 -6.01
C HIS A 58 11.57 2.26 -6.92
N TYR A 59 11.01 1.94 -8.08
CA TYR A 59 10.35 2.90 -8.96
C TYR A 59 8.91 3.11 -8.47
N ASN A 60 8.37 4.33 -8.60
CA ASN A 60 6.97 4.65 -8.32
C ASN A 60 6.37 5.38 -9.54
N SER A 61 5.25 4.88 -10.06
CA SER A 61 4.66 5.37 -11.31
C SER A 61 3.85 6.66 -11.19
N TRP A 62 3.62 7.20 -9.98
CA TRP A 62 2.70 8.33 -9.76
C TRP A 62 2.99 9.55 -10.65
N PHE A 63 4.26 9.87 -10.86
CA PHE A 63 4.66 11.02 -11.68
C PHE A 63 4.86 10.70 -13.17
N ASP A 64 4.76 9.43 -13.56
CA ASP A 64 4.99 8.96 -14.93
C ASP A 64 3.68 8.63 -15.65
N MET A 65 2.63 8.26 -14.91
CA MET A 65 1.34 7.85 -15.45
C MET A 65 0.20 8.59 -14.76
N HIS A 66 -0.95 8.70 -15.45
CA HIS A 66 -2.13 9.36 -14.88
C HIS A 66 -2.66 8.57 -13.69
N SER A 67 -2.96 9.32 -12.64
CA SER A 67 -3.61 8.86 -11.43
C SER A 67 -5.03 9.42 -11.35
N TRP A 68 -5.97 8.65 -10.79
CA TRP A 68 -7.32 9.12 -10.55
C TRP A 68 -7.41 10.36 -9.66
N GLN A 69 -6.39 10.66 -8.84
CA GLN A 69 -6.38 11.86 -8.01
C GLN A 69 -5.91 13.09 -8.79
N ASP A 70 -5.26 12.91 -9.94
CA ASP A 70 -4.79 14.02 -10.77
C ASP A 70 -5.96 14.90 -11.25
N ASP A 71 -7.12 14.28 -11.47
CA ASP A 71 -8.35 14.92 -11.98
C ASP A 71 -8.87 16.04 -11.08
N GLU A 72 -8.64 15.94 -9.76
CA GLU A 72 -9.09 16.93 -8.77
C GLU A 72 -7.94 17.65 -8.07
N PHE A 73 -6.87 16.93 -7.70
CA PHE A 73 -5.80 17.50 -6.89
C PHE A 73 -4.97 18.53 -7.68
N PHE A 74 -4.84 18.35 -9.00
CA PHE A 74 -4.05 19.24 -9.85
C PHE A 74 -4.88 20.09 -10.81
N SER A 75 -6.21 20.16 -10.63
CA SER A 75 -7.13 20.88 -11.52
C SER A 75 -6.74 22.35 -11.74
N ASP A 76 -6.15 22.96 -10.70
CA ASP A 76 -5.78 24.38 -10.63
C ASP A 76 -4.31 24.65 -10.98
N TYR A 77 -3.50 23.60 -11.17
CA TYR A 77 -2.09 23.75 -11.54
C TYR A 77 -1.93 23.77 -13.06
N SER A 78 -1.67 24.95 -13.63
CA SER A 78 -1.43 25.14 -15.07
C SER A 78 -0.31 24.26 -15.63
N ILE A 79 0.69 23.92 -14.80
CA ILE A 79 1.81 23.05 -15.16
C ILE A 79 1.41 21.57 -15.27
N TYR A 80 0.38 21.12 -14.56
CA TYR A 80 -0.07 19.73 -14.62
C TYR A 80 -0.82 19.42 -15.92
N ARG A 81 -1.52 20.40 -16.49
CA ARG A 81 -2.09 20.28 -17.85
C ARG A 81 -1.02 20.18 -18.94
N LEU A 82 0.23 20.60 -18.66
CA LEU A 82 1.37 20.38 -19.56
C LEU A 82 1.99 18.99 -19.37
N LEU A 83 1.67 18.32 -18.27
CA LEU A 83 2.10 16.97 -17.92
C LEU A 83 0.99 15.95 -18.14
N LEU A 84 0.02 16.19 -19.05
CA LEU A 84 -1.05 15.23 -19.36
C LEU A 84 -0.43 13.84 -19.53
N ARG A 85 -0.60 13.01 -18.50
CA ARG A 85 -0.01 11.68 -18.46
C ARG A 85 -0.97 10.75 -19.14
N GLU A 86 -0.42 9.74 -19.80
CA GLU A 86 -1.23 8.67 -20.32
C GLU A 86 -1.79 7.85 -19.16
N GLU A 87 -3.01 7.35 -19.31
CA GLU A 87 -3.57 6.36 -18.40
C GLU A 87 -2.62 5.16 -18.33
N MET A 88 -2.46 4.63 -17.12
CA MET A 88 -1.60 3.47 -16.91
C MET A 88 -2.12 2.26 -17.71
N THR A 89 -1.26 1.66 -18.54
CA THR A 89 -1.55 0.44 -19.32
C THR A 89 -0.49 -0.63 -19.10
N GLU A 90 -0.78 -1.88 -19.45
CA GLU A 90 0.19 -2.98 -19.39
C GLU A 90 1.45 -2.67 -20.22
N ASP A 91 1.30 -2.11 -21.43
CA ASP A 91 2.41 -1.78 -22.32
C ASP A 91 3.30 -0.67 -21.75
N LEU A 92 2.70 0.40 -21.20
CA LEU A 92 3.44 1.47 -20.58
C LEU A 92 4.16 0.99 -19.30
N ALA A 93 3.51 0.15 -18.49
CA ALA A 93 4.15 -0.47 -17.33
C ALA A 93 5.35 -1.34 -17.73
N LEU A 94 5.22 -2.16 -18.76
CA LEU A 94 6.31 -2.99 -19.30
C LEU A 94 7.48 -2.13 -19.79
N ASP A 95 7.19 -1.05 -20.51
CA ASP A 95 8.19 -0.10 -20.99
C ASP A 95 8.97 0.57 -19.83
N ARG A 96 8.28 0.95 -18.74
CA ARG A 96 8.94 1.49 -17.54
C ARG A 96 9.82 0.44 -16.85
N VAL A 97 9.35 -0.81 -16.73
CA VAL A 97 10.19 -1.90 -16.19
C VAL A 97 11.46 -2.05 -17.01
N GLN A 98 11.34 -2.11 -18.34
CA GLN A 98 12.49 -2.25 -19.23
C GLN A 98 13.45 -1.07 -19.10
N THR A 99 12.94 0.15 -19.21
CA THR A 99 13.74 1.39 -19.19
C THR A 99 14.58 1.49 -17.93
N PHE A 100 13.97 1.33 -16.75
CA PHE A 100 14.68 1.49 -15.49
C PHE A 100 15.57 0.28 -15.16
N SER A 101 15.19 -0.94 -15.59
CA SER A 101 16.07 -2.11 -15.46
C SER A 101 17.35 -1.97 -16.27
N GLU A 102 17.26 -1.44 -17.49
CA GLU A 102 18.41 -1.22 -18.34
C GLU A 102 19.27 -0.06 -17.82
N ALA A 103 18.66 1.08 -17.54
CA ALA A 103 19.37 2.25 -17.06
C ALA A 103 20.05 1.98 -15.71
N LEU A 104 19.31 1.57 -14.69
CA LEU A 104 19.85 1.43 -13.34
C LEU A 104 20.50 0.06 -13.12
N GLY A 105 19.81 -1.02 -13.51
CA GLY A 105 20.30 -2.38 -13.31
C GLY A 105 21.52 -2.70 -14.17
N ARG A 106 21.37 -2.66 -15.50
CA ARG A 106 22.45 -3.08 -16.42
C ARG A 106 23.58 -2.05 -16.54
N ASN A 107 23.26 -0.77 -16.72
CA ASN A 107 24.29 0.24 -16.99
C ASN A 107 24.97 0.76 -15.73
N HIS A 108 24.30 0.67 -14.57
CA HIS A 108 24.82 1.20 -13.31
C HIS A 108 24.95 0.18 -12.18
N SER A 109 24.60 -1.10 -12.41
CA SER A 109 24.67 -2.16 -11.37
C SER A 109 23.85 -1.84 -10.12
N LEU A 110 22.74 -1.12 -10.29
CA LEU A 110 21.79 -0.71 -9.25
C LEU A 110 20.41 -1.31 -9.55
N PRO A 111 20.21 -2.62 -9.34
CA PRO A 111 18.91 -3.24 -9.58
C PRO A 111 17.84 -2.68 -8.64
N LEU A 112 16.63 -2.47 -9.17
CA LEU A 112 15.47 -2.10 -8.37
C LEU A 112 14.90 -3.33 -7.66
N ASP A 113 14.50 -3.16 -6.40
CA ASP A 113 13.81 -4.20 -5.63
C ASP A 113 12.35 -4.37 -6.04
N SER A 114 11.72 -3.31 -6.55
CA SER A 114 10.31 -3.33 -6.96
C SER A 114 9.95 -2.19 -7.92
N TYR A 115 8.93 -2.43 -8.73
CA TYR A 115 8.23 -1.42 -9.53
C TYR A 115 6.84 -1.21 -8.93
N LEU A 116 6.65 -0.08 -8.24
CA LEU A 116 5.40 0.27 -7.57
C LEU A 116 4.46 0.96 -8.56
N TRP A 117 3.39 0.25 -8.91
CA TRP A 117 2.27 0.81 -9.67
C TRP A 117 1.36 1.56 -8.71
N ASP A 118 1.46 2.89 -8.76
CA ASP A 118 0.65 3.79 -7.94
C ASP A 118 -0.81 3.84 -8.43
N ASP A 119 -1.61 4.76 -7.92
CA ASP A 119 -3.02 4.93 -8.31
C ASP A 119 -3.20 5.03 -9.84
N GLY A 120 -4.35 4.56 -10.35
CA GLY A 120 -4.69 4.54 -11.77
C GLY A 120 -4.70 3.16 -12.45
N TRP A 121 -4.29 2.09 -11.76
CA TRP A 121 -4.22 0.72 -12.33
C TRP A 121 -5.58 -0.01 -12.42
N ASP A 122 -6.52 0.33 -11.53
CA ASP A 122 -7.81 -0.33 -11.37
C ASP A 122 -8.94 0.43 -12.08
N ASP A 123 -10.10 -0.21 -12.22
CA ASP A 123 -11.34 0.49 -12.60
C ASP A 123 -12.07 0.95 -11.32
N PRO A 124 -12.25 2.27 -11.07
CA PRO A 124 -12.94 2.77 -9.88
C PRO A 124 -14.43 2.41 -9.80
N LYS A 125 -15.02 1.94 -10.90
CA LYS A 125 -16.38 1.35 -10.92
C LYS A 125 -16.36 -0.13 -10.54
N THR A 126 -15.19 -0.66 -10.24
CA THR A 126 -14.99 -1.92 -9.54
C THR A 126 -14.42 -1.63 -8.15
N LEU A 127 -14.37 -2.64 -7.28
CA LEU A 127 -13.92 -2.47 -5.91
C LEU A 127 -12.50 -3.02 -5.77
N TRP A 128 -11.49 -2.35 -6.30
CA TRP A 128 -10.11 -2.86 -6.36
C TRP A 128 -9.97 -4.09 -7.27
N ASP A 129 -10.53 -4.03 -8.47
CA ASP A 129 -10.25 -4.98 -9.54
C ASP A 129 -9.63 -4.26 -10.74
N PHE A 130 -8.81 -4.98 -11.49
CA PHE A 130 -8.10 -4.40 -12.64
C PHE A 130 -9.07 -3.85 -13.67
N ASP A 131 -8.70 -2.73 -14.26
CA ASP A 131 -9.24 -2.35 -15.56
C ASP A 131 -8.85 -3.43 -16.58
N ARG A 132 -9.80 -4.29 -16.96
CA ARG A 132 -9.53 -5.45 -17.82
C ARG A 132 -9.25 -5.08 -19.27
N VAL A 133 -9.50 -3.83 -19.67
CA VAL A 133 -9.11 -3.34 -20.99
C VAL A 133 -7.63 -3.00 -20.98
N ARG A 134 -7.16 -2.28 -19.95
CA ARG A 134 -5.74 -1.85 -19.82
C ARG A 134 -4.82 -2.94 -19.26
N PHE A 135 -5.36 -3.85 -18.45
CA PHE A 135 -4.68 -4.97 -17.79
C PHE A 135 -5.50 -6.26 -17.90
N PRO A 136 -5.58 -6.88 -19.09
CA PRO A 136 -6.44 -8.05 -19.33
C PRO A 136 -6.11 -9.25 -18.43
N GLN A 137 -4.84 -9.40 -18.03
CA GLN A 137 -4.36 -10.47 -17.13
C GLN A 137 -3.85 -9.92 -15.79
N GLY A 138 -4.34 -8.75 -15.38
CA GLY A 138 -3.80 -8.04 -14.22
C GLY A 138 -2.31 -7.75 -14.39
N PHE A 139 -1.53 -7.83 -13.31
CA PHE A 139 -0.08 -7.60 -13.36
C PHE A 139 0.75 -8.81 -13.78
N SER A 140 0.15 -9.90 -14.30
CA SER A 140 0.87 -11.15 -14.58
C SER A 140 2.11 -10.95 -15.46
N LYS A 141 1.99 -10.25 -16.59
CA LYS A 141 3.14 -10.02 -17.49
C LYS A 141 4.16 -9.07 -16.88
N VAL A 142 3.70 -7.99 -16.28
CA VAL A 142 4.55 -6.98 -15.64
C VAL A 142 5.39 -7.60 -14.52
N ALA A 143 4.78 -8.44 -13.69
CA ALA A 143 5.47 -9.17 -12.62
C ALA A 143 6.50 -10.17 -13.16
N ALA A 144 6.18 -10.86 -14.26
CA ALA A 144 7.12 -11.77 -14.90
C ALA A 144 8.36 -11.04 -15.43
N VAL A 145 8.17 -9.88 -16.09
CA VAL A 145 9.27 -9.08 -16.64
C VAL A 145 10.09 -8.42 -15.54
N ALA A 146 9.45 -7.85 -14.51
CA ALA A 146 10.15 -7.30 -13.34
C ALA A 146 11.05 -8.37 -12.69
N LYS A 147 10.51 -9.58 -12.50
CA LYS A 147 11.26 -10.72 -11.95
C LYS A 147 12.45 -11.12 -12.82
N ALA A 148 12.30 -11.09 -14.15
CA ALA A 148 13.39 -11.40 -15.08
C ALA A 148 14.58 -10.43 -14.95
N HIS A 149 14.33 -9.19 -14.52
CA HIS A 149 15.37 -8.20 -14.22
C HIS A 149 15.81 -8.17 -12.74
N GLY A 150 15.35 -9.12 -11.93
CA GLY A 150 15.71 -9.24 -10.51
C GLY A 150 14.89 -8.36 -9.56
N GLY A 151 13.88 -7.64 -10.05
CA GLY A 151 12.96 -6.84 -9.26
C GLY A 151 11.64 -7.55 -8.96
N GLY A 152 10.80 -6.92 -8.15
CA GLY A 152 9.43 -7.34 -7.87
C GLY A 152 8.38 -6.36 -8.39
N THR A 153 7.12 -6.64 -8.05
CA THR A 153 6.00 -5.75 -8.34
C THR A 153 5.43 -5.20 -7.05
N GLY A 154 5.20 -3.89 -7.05
CA GLY A 154 4.52 -3.18 -5.99
C GLY A 154 3.19 -2.64 -6.47
N VAL A 155 2.28 -2.39 -5.54
CA VAL A 155 0.95 -1.85 -5.84
C VAL A 155 0.50 -0.86 -4.77
N TRP A 156 -0.17 0.20 -5.21
CA TRP A 156 -0.88 1.13 -4.35
C TRP A 156 -2.34 0.71 -4.19
N LEU A 157 -2.86 0.79 -2.96
CA LEU A 157 -4.28 0.71 -2.66
C LEU A 157 -4.61 1.66 -1.50
N SER A 158 -5.87 2.07 -1.39
CA SER A 158 -6.33 2.85 -0.23
C SER A 158 -7.50 2.15 0.46
N PRO A 159 -7.38 1.70 1.73
CA PRO A 159 -8.51 1.05 2.39
C PRO A 159 -9.75 1.95 2.47
N TRP A 160 -9.63 3.28 2.39
CA TRP A 160 -10.80 4.18 2.44
C TRP A 160 -11.46 4.47 1.09
N GLY A 161 -10.99 3.84 0.00
CA GLY A 161 -11.59 4.00 -1.33
C GLY A 161 -10.78 4.85 -2.31
N GLY A 162 -9.63 5.38 -1.89
CA GLY A 162 -8.84 6.33 -2.68
C GLY A 162 -9.33 7.75 -2.47
N TYR A 163 -9.21 8.59 -3.50
CA TYR A 163 -9.52 10.03 -3.40
C TYR A 163 -10.39 10.50 -4.57
N GLY A 164 -10.99 11.67 -4.40
CA GLY A 164 -11.73 12.38 -5.45
C GLY A 164 -12.86 11.57 -6.10
N THR A 165 -13.00 11.69 -7.40
CA THR A 165 -14.06 11.05 -8.20
C THR A 165 -13.98 9.53 -8.12
N ALA A 166 -12.77 8.96 -8.16
CA ALA A 166 -12.61 7.51 -8.05
C ALA A 166 -13.10 6.99 -6.70
N GLN A 167 -12.83 7.70 -5.59
CA GLN A 167 -13.40 7.35 -4.29
C GLN A 167 -14.93 7.35 -4.31
N ARG A 168 -15.54 8.41 -4.84
CA ARG A 168 -17.01 8.53 -4.91
C ARG A 168 -17.64 7.40 -5.72
N GLN A 169 -17.04 7.03 -6.85
CA GLN A 169 -17.51 5.90 -7.68
C GLN A 169 -17.43 4.57 -6.93
N ARG A 170 -16.31 4.29 -6.25
CA ARG A 170 -16.17 3.07 -5.45
C ARG A 170 -17.19 3.04 -4.30
N LEU A 171 -17.39 4.16 -3.60
CA LEU A 171 -18.37 4.28 -2.51
C LEU A 171 -19.80 4.06 -2.98
N GLU A 172 -20.19 4.64 -4.13
CA GLU A 172 -21.54 4.44 -4.69
C GLU A 172 -21.83 2.95 -4.93
N LEU A 173 -20.87 2.23 -5.53
CA LEU A 173 -21.00 0.79 -5.73
C LEU A 173 -20.98 0.04 -4.39
N GLY A 174 -20.12 0.45 -3.46
CA GLY A 174 -19.96 -0.23 -2.19
C GLY A 174 -21.17 -0.13 -1.28
N ILE A 175 -21.82 1.03 -1.23
CA ILE A 175 -23.09 1.24 -0.52
C ILE A 175 -24.17 0.31 -1.09
N LYS A 176 -24.29 0.20 -2.42
CA LYS A 176 -25.24 -0.72 -3.07
C LYS A 176 -24.97 -2.19 -2.73
N LYS A 177 -23.71 -2.55 -2.45
CA LYS A 177 -23.30 -3.90 -2.03
C LYS A 177 -23.36 -4.11 -0.50
N GLY A 178 -23.76 -3.09 0.26
CA GLY A 178 -23.88 -3.15 1.72
C GLY A 178 -22.55 -3.17 2.45
N TYR A 179 -21.52 -2.51 1.90
CA TYR A 179 -20.24 -2.31 2.60
C TYR A 179 -20.33 -1.13 3.57
N GLU A 180 -19.64 -1.28 4.69
CA GLU A 180 -19.59 -0.29 5.75
C GLU A 180 -18.76 0.94 5.32
N ILE A 181 -19.25 2.12 5.70
CA ILE A 181 -18.62 3.41 5.42
C ILE A 181 -18.53 4.24 6.70
N ASN A 182 -17.60 5.18 6.75
CA ASN A 182 -17.43 6.18 7.79
C ASN A 182 -17.25 7.58 7.14
N GLU A 183 -16.94 8.60 7.94
CA GLU A 183 -16.73 9.97 7.45
C GLU A 183 -15.61 10.09 6.40
N GLY A 184 -14.59 9.22 6.48
CA GLY A 184 -13.44 9.20 5.57
C GLY A 184 -13.62 8.36 4.31
N GLY A 185 -14.71 7.61 4.17
CA GLY A 185 -14.96 6.72 3.03
C GLY A 185 -15.34 5.31 3.47
N PHE A 186 -14.71 4.28 2.90
CA PHE A 186 -14.95 2.92 3.37
C PHE A 186 -14.42 2.70 4.79
N SER A 187 -15.18 1.98 5.61
CA SER A 187 -14.74 1.55 6.93
C SER A 187 -14.10 0.17 6.81
N LEU A 188 -12.77 0.12 6.97
CA LEU A 188 -12.01 -1.12 7.07
C LEU A 188 -12.31 -1.89 8.36
N ALA A 189 -12.79 -1.19 9.40
CA ALA A 189 -13.33 -1.81 10.61
C ALA A 189 -14.60 -2.65 10.32
N GLY A 190 -15.39 -2.27 9.31
CA GLY A 190 -16.57 -3.01 8.89
C GLY A 190 -16.23 -4.42 8.37
N PRO A 191 -16.84 -5.50 8.90
CA PRO A 191 -16.46 -6.86 8.54
C PRO A 191 -16.69 -7.19 7.06
N ARG A 192 -17.72 -6.65 6.40
CA ARG A 192 -17.98 -6.97 4.99
C ARG A 192 -16.97 -6.30 4.08
N TYR A 193 -16.67 -5.03 4.33
CA TYR A 193 -15.67 -4.31 3.55
C TYR A 193 -14.25 -4.81 3.85
N PHE A 194 -13.94 -5.13 5.11
CA PHE A 194 -12.67 -5.74 5.48
C PHE A 194 -12.35 -6.98 4.63
N GLU A 195 -13.28 -7.93 4.55
CA GLU A 195 -13.09 -9.14 3.73
C GLU A 195 -12.87 -8.80 2.25
N ARG A 196 -13.64 -7.85 1.69
CA ARG A 196 -13.47 -7.44 0.29
C ARG A 196 -12.08 -6.85 0.03
N PHE A 197 -11.63 -5.95 0.89
CA PHE A 197 -10.32 -5.29 0.75
C PHE A 197 -9.17 -6.25 1.02
N ARG A 198 -9.30 -7.09 2.06
CA ARG A 198 -8.39 -8.19 2.37
C ARG A 198 -8.21 -9.12 1.18
N ASP A 199 -9.30 -9.55 0.54
CA ASP A 199 -9.23 -10.41 -0.65
C ASP A 199 -8.52 -9.73 -1.82
N ALA A 200 -8.75 -8.43 -2.04
CA ALA A 200 -8.04 -7.66 -3.06
C ALA A 200 -6.53 -7.58 -2.77
N VAL A 201 -6.16 -7.36 -1.52
CA VAL A 201 -4.74 -7.26 -1.11
C VAL A 201 -4.04 -8.61 -1.14
N LEU A 202 -4.67 -9.67 -0.65
CA LEU A 202 -4.09 -11.01 -0.65
C LEU A 202 -4.04 -11.63 -2.05
N SER A 203 -4.96 -11.26 -2.96
CA SER A 203 -4.85 -11.67 -4.37
C SER A 203 -3.62 -11.06 -5.04
N MET A 204 -3.27 -9.82 -4.72
CA MET A 204 -2.03 -9.20 -5.25
C MET A 204 -0.78 -9.99 -4.88
N ARG A 205 -0.72 -10.46 -3.63
CA ARG A 205 0.36 -11.30 -3.13
C ARG A 205 0.36 -12.67 -3.80
N ARG A 206 -0.79 -13.33 -3.86
CA ARG A 206 -0.94 -14.72 -4.35
C ARG A 206 -0.76 -14.83 -5.86
N ASP A 207 -1.37 -13.93 -6.63
CA ASP A 207 -1.51 -14.08 -8.08
C ASP A 207 -0.39 -13.37 -8.85
N TYR A 208 0.19 -12.30 -8.28
CA TYR A 208 1.23 -11.49 -8.93
C TYR A 208 2.54 -11.41 -8.13
N ASN A 209 2.64 -12.13 -7.00
CA ASN A 209 3.82 -12.13 -6.13
C ASN A 209 4.26 -10.71 -5.70
N VAL A 210 3.29 -9.83 -5.45
CA VAL A 210 3.58 -8.46 -5.00
C VAL A 210 4.44 -8.47 -3.74
N ASN A 211 5.52 -7.68 -3.75
CA ASN A 211 6.50 -7.59 -2.66
C ASN A 211 6.53 -6.23 -1.97
N LEU A 212 5.80 -5.24 -2.49
CA LEU A 212 5.69 -3.89 -1.93
C LEU A 212 4.23 -3.42 -2.00
N PHE A 213 3.67 -3.03 -0.86
CA PHE A 213 2.36 -2.39 -0.80
C PHE A 213 2.53 -0.93 -0.35
N LYS A 214 1.94 0.00 -1.09
CA LYS A 214 1.73 1.38 -0.63
C LYS A 214 0.26 1.52 -0.25
N PHE A 215 0.00 1.57 1.06
CA PHE A 215 -1.34 1.85 1.56
C PHE A 215 -1.47 3.33 1.86
N ASP A 216 -2.49 3.96 1.29
CA ASP A 216 -2.74 5.39 1.44
C ASP A 216 -4.13 5.66 1.98
N GLY A 217 -4.34 6.78 2.66
CA GLY A 217 -5.58 6.99 3.43
C GLY A 217 -5.69 5.94 4.54
N VAL A 218 -4.66 5.87 5.39
CA VAL A 218 -4.60 5.03 6.59
C VAL A 218 -4.14 5.84 7.81
N ALA A 219 -4.39 7.16 7.81
CA ALA A 219 -3.91 8.06 8.85
C ALA A 219 -5.01 9.05 9.27
N GLY A 220 -5.24 9.15 10.56
CA GLY A 220 -6.24 10.04 11.16
C GLY A 220 -5.99 10.20 12.65
N ASP A 221 -6.87 10.93 13.33
CA ASP A 221 -6.81 11.03 14.78
C ASP A 221 -6.95 9.62 15.41
N PRO A 222 -5.97 9.14 16.20
CA PRO A 222 -6.01 7.80 16.76
C PRO A 222 -7.26 7.49 17.59
N GLY A 223 -7.89 8.49 18.21
CA GLY A 223 -9.14 8.33 18.95
C GLY A 223 -10.36 8.11 18.04
N GLN A 224 -10.27 8.51 16.77
CA GLN A 224 -11.34 8.37 15.78
C GLN A 224 -11.16 7.14 14.88
N VAL A 225 -9.92 6.78 14.56
CA VAL A 225 -9.61 5.69 13.61
C VAL A 225 -9.03 4.44 14.29
N ALA A 226 -9.14 4.30 15.61
CA ALA A 226 -8.54 3.19 16.36
C ALA A 226 -8.93 1.80 15.80
N GLU A 227 -10.22 1.57 15.56
CA GLU A 227 -10.71 0.30 15.02
C GLU A 227 -10.22 0.06 13.58
N GLU A 228 -10.20 1.11 12.75
CA GLU A 228 -9.67 1.07 11.38
C GLU A 228 -8.18 0.65 11.39
N MET A 229 -7.39 1.16 12.34
CA MET A 229 -5.99 0.82 12.49
C MET A 229 -5.78 -0.62 12.95
N GLU A 230 -6.60 -1.14 13.86
CA GLU A 230 -6.49 -2.55 14.29
C GLU A 230 -6.89 -3.53 13.17
N ALA A 231 -7.90 -3.19 12.36
CA ALA A 231 -8.22 -3.93 11.14
C ALA A 231 -7.01 -3.91 10.18
N MET A 232 -6.43 -2.74 9.93
CA MET A 232 -5.26 -2.58 9.06
C MET A 232 -4.04 -3.37 9.55
N LEU A 233 -3.74 -3.32 10.86
CA LEU A 233 -2.65 -4.07 11.48
C LEU A 233 -2.86 -5.59 11.42
N THR A 234 -4.12 -6.04 11.44
CA THR A 234 -4.48 -7.45 11.20
C THR A 234 -4.15 -7.83 9.77
N LEU A 235 -4.61 -7.05 8.78
CA LEU A 235 -4.32 -7.29 7.37
C LEU A 235 -2.82 -7.29 7.08
N ILE A 236 -2.05 -6.35 7.63
CA ILE A 236 -0.58 -6.32 7.49
C ILE A 236 0.06 -7.59 8.05
N ALA A 237 -0.46 -8.14 9.16
CA ALA A 237 0.05 -9.39 9.73
C ALA A 237 -0.24 -10.59 8.82
N GLU A 238 -1.41 -10.62 8.18
CA GLU A 238 -1.78 -11.66 7.21
C GLU A 238 -0.93 -11.58 5.95
N ILE A 239 -0.73 -10.39 5.36
CA ILE A 239 0.17 -10.19 4.22
C ILE A 239 1.57 -10.73 4.52
N ARG A 240 2.08 -10.49 5.73
CA ARG A 240 3.41 -10.95 6.14
C ARG A 240 3.52 -12.46 6.29
N SER A 241 2.40 -13.13 6.47
CA SER A 241 2.30 -14.58 6.68
C SER A 241 1.91 -15.33 5.39
N ALA A 242 1.55 -14.61 4.32
CA ALA A 242 1.21 -15.12 2.99
C ALA A 242 2.42 -15.20 2.04
#